data_AF-A0A2P7SE95-F1
#
_entry.id   AF-A0A2P7SE95-F1
#
_cell.length_a   1.000
_cell.length_b   1.000
_cell.length_c   1.000
_cell.angle_alpha   90.00
_cell.angle_beta   90.00
_cell.angle_gamma   90.00
#
_symmetry.space_group_name_H-M   'P 1'
#
loop_
_entity.id
_entity.type
_entity.pdbx_description
1 polymer ?
#
loop_
_entity_poly.entity_id
_entity_poly.type
_entity_poly.pdbx_seq_one_letter_code
_entity_poly.pdbx_strand_id
1 'polypeptide(L)'
;MARTYFMDFERADETEVSVEYTISAYDPGNTYGPAESCYPPEGGEVEIIKVFNDAGPVVCTDDEAEKWSAYIAENHDHGDDYDDF
;
A
#
# COMPACT_ATOMS: atom_id res chain seq x y z
N MET A 1 4.72 0.46 -15.74
CA MET A 1 3.77 1.47 -15.20
C MET A 1 3.39 0.98 -13.82
N ALA A 2 3.48 1.80 -12.77
CA ALA A 2 3.06 1.38 -11.44
C ALA A 2 1.56 1.04 -11.47
N ARG A 3 1.18 -0.11 -10.91
CA ARG A 3 -0.22 -0.54 -10.82
C ARG A 3 -0.89 0.31 -9.74
N THR A 4 -1.98 0.98 -10.10
CA THR A 4 -2.81 1.75 -9.17
C THR A 4 -3.94 0.86 -8.66
N TYR A 5 -4.19 0.94 -7.36
CA TYR A 5 -5.22 0.20 -6.66
C TYR A 5 -6.18 1.16 -5.97
N PHE A 6 -7.35 0.66 -5.61
CA PHE A 6 -8.39 1.41 -4.91
C PHE A 6 -8.83 0.62 -3.69
N MET A 7 -8.97 1.31 -2.56
CA MET A 7 -9.52 0.75 -1.32
C MET A 7 -10.45 1.77 -0.68
N ASP A 8 -11.61 1.31 -0.23
CA ASP A 8 -12.58 2.09 0.52
C ASP A 8 -12.23 2.13 2.01
N PHE A 9 -12.44 3.30 2.62
CA PHE A 9 -12.27 3.55 4.04
C PHE A 9 -13.44 4.36 4.58
N GLU A 10 -13.79 4.12 5.84
CA GLU A 10 -14.76 4.92 6.58
C GLU A 10 -14.03 5.90 7.51
N ARG A 11 -14.37 7.18 7.43
CA ARG A 11 -13.90 8.22 8.35
C ARG A 11 -14.69 8.18 9.66
N ALA A 12 -14.17 8.83 10.70
CA ALA A 12 -14.85 8.93 12.00
C ALA A 12 -16.23 9.62 11.97
N ASP A 13 -16.50 10.43 10.93
CA ASP A 13 -17.80 11.09 10.68
C ASP A 13 -18.72 10.23 9.78
N GLU A 14 -18.50 8.91 9.71
CA GLU A 14 -19.27 7.96 8.89
C GLU A 14 -19.21 8.27 7.38
N THR A 15 -18.25 9.10 6.96
CA THR A 15 -18.03 9.43 5.55
C THR A 15 -17.19 8.35 4.89
N GLU A 16 -17.76 7.70 3.88
CA GLU A 16 -17.04 6.77 3.00
C GLU A 16 -16.13 7.54 2.04
N VAL A 17 -14.86 7.12 1.95
CA VAL A 17 -13.88 7.65 1.01
C VAL A 17 -13.19 6.51 0.26
N SER A 18 -12.88 6.74 -1.01
CA SER A 18 -12.05 5.84 -1.81
C SER A 18 -10.64 6.42 -1.92
N VAL A 19 -9.66 5.59 -1.60
CA VAL A 19 -8.24 5.92 -1.64
C VAL A 19 -7.63 5.22 -2.87
N GLU A 20 -7.10 6.02 -3.78
CA GLU A 20 -6.25 5.57 -4.89
C GLU A 20 -4.80 5.55 -4.40
N TYR A 21 -4.13 4.42 -4.53
CA TYR A 21 -2.75 4.25 -4.08
C TYR A 21 -1.94 3.39 -5.04
N THR A 22 -0.63 3.46 -4.88
CA THR A 22 0.32 2.50 -5.44
C THR A 22 1.04 1.80 -4.31
N ILE A 23 1.48 0.57 -4.55
CA ILE A 23 2.28 -0.21 -3.60
C ILE A 23 3.42 -0.87 -4.36
N SER A 24 4.64 -0.80 -3.85
CA SER A 24 5.78 -1.50 -4.44
C SER A 24 5.73 -3.00 -4.12
N ALA A 25 6.24 -3.81 -5.03
CA ALA A 25 6.35 -5.25 -4.82
C ALA A 25 7.17 -5.54 -3.57
N TYR A 26 6.68 -6.42 -2.70
CA TYR A 26 7.35 -6.76 -1.46
C TYR A 26 8.33 -7.91 -1.69
N ASP A 27 9.62 -7.66 -1.43
CA ASP A 27 10.66 -8.68 -1.37
C ASP A 27 10.99 -8.96 0.11
N PRO A 28 10.80 -10.20 0.59
CA PRO A 28 11.02 -10.55 2.00
C PRO A 28 12.50 -10.56 2.42
N GLY A 29 13.42 -10.32 1.50
CA GLY A 29 14.85 -10.41 1.71
C GLY A 29 15.33 -11.85 1.81
N ASN A 30 16.64 -12.00 2.03
CA ASN A 30 17.24 -13.28 2.38
C ASN A 30 18.04 -13.17 3.68
N THR A 31 17.68 -13.97 4.66
CA THR A 31 18.35 -14.04 5.96
C THR A 31 19.16 -15.33 6.16
N TYR A 32 19.20 -16.20 5.15
CA TYR A 32 19.83 -17.52 5.22
C TYR A 32 20.99 -17.66 4.22
N GLY A 33 22.05 -18.37 4.62
CA GLY A 33 23.22 -18.65 3.79
C GLY A 33 24.47 -17.86 4.19
N PRO A 34 25.50 -17.79 3.32
CA PRO A 34 26.68 -16.97 3.57
C PRO A 34 26.29 -15.48 3.60
N ALA A 35 27.02 -14.69 4.39
CA ALA A 35 26.71 -13.27 4.59
C ALA A 35 26.65 -12.47 3.27
N GLU A 36 27.42 -12.87 2.26
CA GLU A 36 27.42 -12.27 0.91
C GLU A 36 26.08 -12.45 0.16
N SER A 37 25.26 -13.43 0.58
CA SER A 37 23.96 -13.73 0.00
C SER A 37 22.79 -13.18 0.83
N CYS A 38 23.07 -12.64 2.02
CA CYS A 38 22.04 -12.06 2.87
C CYS A 38 21.77 -10.61 2.47
N TYR A 39 20.50 -10.24 2.39
CA TYR A 39 20.05 -8.87 2.11
C TYR A 39 18.72 -8.60 2.83
N PRO A 40 18.47 -7.35 3.26
CA PRO A 40 17.27 -7.01 4.00
C PRO A 40 16.01 -7.10 3.11
N PRO A 41 14.81 -7.19 3.72
CA PRO A 41 13.56 -7.02 2.99
C PRO A 41 13.47 -5.63 2.35
N GLU A 42 12.86 -5.55 1.17
CA GLU A 42 12.67 -4.31 0.39
C GLU A 42 11.24 -4.22 -0.17
N GLY A 43 10.79 -3.01 -0.46
CA GLY A 43 9.46 -2.76 -1.03
C GLY A 43 8.30 -2.86 -0.02
N GLY A 44 7.07 -3.02 -0.51
CA GLY A 44 5.86 -2.91 0.30
C GLY A 44 5.51 -1.47 0.73
N GLU A 45 6.19 -0.47 0.16
CA GLU A 45 5.93 0.94 0.42
C GLU A 45 4.64 1.37 -0.32
N VAL A 46 3.71 1.96 0.44
CA VAL A 46 2.41 2.44 -0.05
C VAL A 46 2.49 3.94 -0.27
N GLU A 47 2.12 4.40 -1.47
CA GLU A 47 1.97 5.80 -1.79
C GLU A 47 0.50 6.12 -2.12
N ILE A 48 -0.13 6.97 -1.32
CA ILE A 48 -1.49 7.45 -1.57
C ILE A 48 -1.43 8.55 -2.63
N ILE A 49 -2.09 8.30 -3.77
CA ILE A 49 -2.13 9.22 -4.92
C ILE A 49 -3.27 10.21 -4.76
N LYS A 50 -4.45 9.73 -4.37
CA LYS A 50 -5.66 10.55 -4.30
C LYS A 50 -6.69 9.97 -3.35
N VAL A 51 -7.47 10.85 -2.73
CA VAL A 51 -8.64 10.49 -1.92
C VAL A 51 -9.86 11.22 -2.45
N PHE A 52 -10.97 10.51 -2.59
CA PHE A 52 -12.21 11.07 -3.13
C PHE A 52 -13.43 10.41 -2.47
N ASN A 53 -14.54 11.13 -2.45
CA ASN A 53 -15.86 10.64 -2.05
C ASN A 53 -16.88 10.89 -3.17
N ASP A 54 -18.16 10.61 -2.91
CA ASP A 54 -19.24 10.82 -3.88
C ASP A 54 -19.32 12.29 -4.38
N ALA A 55 -18.95 13.26 -3.54
CA ALA A 55 -18.94 14.68 -3.89
C ALA A 55 -17.68 15.12 -4.67
N GLY A 56 -16.63 14.29 -4.73
CA GLY A 56 -15.41 14.57 -5.49
C GLY A 56 -14.11 14.40 -4.68
N PRO A 57 -12.99 15.01 -5.12
CA PRO A 57 -11.70 14.89 -4.43
C PRO A 57 -11.76 15.56 -3.05
N VAL A 58 -11.26 14.85 -2.04
CA VAL A 58 -11.20 15.34 -0.66
C VAL A 58 -9.76 15.43 -0.19
N VAL A 59 -9.52 16.30 0.78
CA VAL A 59 -8.21 16.41 1.43
C VAL A 59 -8.00 15.16 2.28
N CYS A 60 -6.84 14.51 2.08
CA CYS A 60 -6.30 13.51 2.98
C CYS A 60 -5.40 14.22 4.00
N THR A 61 -5.65 14.00 5.29
CA THR A 61 -4.76 14.49 6.36
C THR A 61 -3.58 13.54 6.55
N ASP A 62 -2.49 14.01 7.15
CA ASP A 62 -1.31 13.17 7.40
C ASP A 62 -1.62 11.96 8.32
N ASP A 63 -2.52 12.11 9.31
CA ASP A 63 -2.96 11.01 10.18
C ASP A 63 -3.73 9.94 9.39
N GLU A 64 -4.60 10.35 8.47
CA GLU A 64 -5.33 9.44 7.60
C GLU A 64 -4.38 8.74 6.64
N ALA A 65 -3.43 9.48 6.06
CA ALA A 65 -2.45 8.91 5.16
C ALA A 65 -1.59 7.86 5.87
N GLU A 66 -1.11 8.13 7.08
CA GLU A 66 -0.35 7.18 7.89
C GLU A 66 -1.18 5.93 8.24
N LYS A 67 -2.42 6.10 8.73
CA LYS A 67 -3.30 4.96 9.07
C LYS A 67 -3.65 4.10 7.89
N TRP A 68 -4.08 4.72 6.78
CA TRP A 68 -4.52 3.98 5.61
C TRP A 68 -3.34 3.32 4.90
N SER A 69 -2.20 4.00 4.79
CA SER A 69 -1.00 3.40 4.19
C SER A 69 -0.49 2.19 5.00
N ALA A 70 -0.49 2.27 6.33
CA ALA A 70 -0.17 1.13 7.19
C ALA A 70 -1.17 -0.03 7.01
N TYR A 71 -2.47 0.26 7.05
CA TYR A 71 -3.50 -0.75 6.84
C TYR A 71 -3.36 -1.45 5.48
N ILE A 72 -3.12 -0.67 4.42
CA ILE A 72 -2.89 -1.20 3.08
C ILE A 72 -1.64 -2.07 3.07
N ALA A 73 -0.50 -1.61 3.61
CA ALA A 73 0.73 -2.41 3.63
C ALA A 73 0.56 -3.75 4.37
N GLU A 74 -0.29 -3.80 5.40
CA GLU A 74 -0.56 -5.02 6.16
C GLU A 74 -1.61 -5.96 5.53
N ASN A 75 -2.59 -5.42 4.81
CA ASN A 75 -3.75 -6.18 4.31
C ASN A 75 -3.76 -6.33 2.77
N HIS A 76 -2.89 -5.64 2.06
CA HIS A 76 -2.78 -5.77 0.62
C HIS A 76 -2.26 -7.15 0.28
N ASP A 77 -3.02 -7.89 -0.53
CA ASP A 77 -2.59 -9.19 -1.02
C ASP A 77 -1.44 -8.98 -2.01
N HIS A 78 -0.22 -9.24 -1.56
CA HIS A 78 0.99 -9.25 -2.39
C HIS A 78 1.08 -10.51 -3.28
N GLY A 79 0.06 -11.38 -3.26
CA GLY A 79 0.09 -12.73 -3.81
C GLY A 79 0.03 -12.85 -5.34
N ASP A 80 -0.09 -11.74 -6.07
CA ASP A 80 -0.30 -11.75 -7.54
C ASP A 80 0.95 -11.34 -8.35
N ASP A 81 2.07 -10.99 -7.71
CA ASP A 81 3.31 -10.55 -8.42
C ASP A 81 4.40 -11.65 -8.48
N TYR A 82 4.03 -12.91 -8.28
CA TYR A 82 4.87 -14.04 -8.70
C TYR A 82 4.37 -14.53 -10.06
N ASP A 83 4.75 -13.81 -11.13
CA ASP A 83 4.68 -14.36 -12.49
C ASP A 83 5.62 -15.57 -12.53
N ASP A 84 5.02 -16.75 -12.44
CA ASP A 84 5.60 -18.09 -12.59
C ASP A 84 6.62 -18.10 -13.75
N PHE A 85 7.91 -18.19 -13.44
CA PHE A 85 9.00 -18.28 -14.41
C PHE A 85 9.68 -19.66 -14.37
#